data_AF-A0A4R8Q310-F1
#
_entry.id   AF-A0A4R8Q310-F1
#
_cell.length_a   1.000
_cell.length_b   1.000
_cell.length_c   1.000
_cell.angle_alpha   90.00
_cell.angle_beta   90.00
_cell.angle_gamma   90.00
#
_symmetry.space_group_name_H-M   'P 1'
#
loop_
_entity.id
_entity.type
_entity.pdbx_description
1 polymer ?
#
loop_
_entity_poly.entity_id
_entity_poly.type
_entity_poly.pdbx_seq_one_letter_code
_entity_poly.pdbx_strand_id
1 'polypeptide(L)'
;MADSEPFPLLNTSVDQLHSAVEHSSNPPRTRRRKSSALGQDIRAGDTGPALASYTAGDSPTSPTAPTKRFSKRRRARGVLSRFRQTMIRHTYLVPAIIIFVFAALYAVNPSPSNPVHRFIFLSYRLPPDPAIPDAPAQYGKGLWDIAFVSFYTIVLTFTREFIMQKLLRPLARAAGLRSRGKQARFMEQMYTAIYFACLGPAGMYVMSRTPVWYFSTRGMYEAFPHMTHDAGFKFYYLFQAAYWAQQALVLLLGLEKPRKDFKELVGHHIVSLALIALSYRFHFTYMGLAVYTTHDISDFFLATSKVLNYIDSPIVAPYFFFFVCVWIYLRHFINLKIIISLFTEYTTVGPFELNWATQQYKCTLSQYITLGLLASLQALNLFWLFHIFRIAYRFLAHNIAEDDRSEAEGTDAEDETPKTLSDQKTNGHATGVSSSAAQARAVNGSAR
;
A
#
# COMPACT_ATOMS: atom_id res chain seq x y z
N MET A 1 39.67 -37.88 27.56
CA MET A 1 40.63 -37.05 26.79
C MET A 1 39.82 -36.35 25.72
N ALA A 2 39.81 -35.01 25.71
CA ALA A 2 39.08 -34.12 24.79
C ALA A 2 37.54 -34.33 24.72
N ASP A 3 36.67 -33.37 25.00
CA ASP A 3 36.80 -31.93 25.25
C ASP A 3 37.51 -31.13 24.16
N SER A 4 36.75 -30.73 23.13
CA SER A 4 37.02 -29.53 22.33
C SER A 4 35.70 -28.87 21.93
N GLU A 5 35.41 -27.74 22.58
CA GLU A 5 34.25 -26.88 22.35
C GLU A 5 34.61 -25.79 21.26
N PRO A 6 33.97 -24.60 21.10
CA PRO A 6 33.40 -24.22 19.80
C PRO A 6 33.92 -22.90 19.15
N PHE A 7 33.27 -22.48 18.05
CA PHE A 7 33.28 -21.13 17.41
C PHE A 7 34.57 -20.70 16.65
N PRO A 8 34.57 -19.57 15.87
CA PRO A 8 33.54 -18.54 15.65
C PRO A 8 33.20 -18.16 14.19
N LEU A 9 32.21 -17.25 14.08
CA LEU A 9 31.92 -16.40 12.93
C LEU A 9 33.12 -15.52 12.54
N LEU A 10 33.27 -15.19 11.25
CA LEU A 10 33.81 -13.87 10.88
C LEU A 10 33.13 -13.27 9.64
N ASN A 11 32.81 -11.99 9.79
CA ASN A 11 32.24 -11.08 8.82
C ASN A 11 33.36 -10.49 7.95
N THR A 12 33.15 -10.27 6.65
CA THR A 12 34.14 -9.59 5.78
C THR A 12 33.84 -8.10 5.66
N SER A 13 34.58 -7.29 6.42
CA SER A 13 34.69 -5.84 6.23
C SER A 13 36.16 -5.47 6.12
N VAL A 14 36.59 -5.07 4.92
CA VAL A 14 38.00 -4.83 4.58
C VAL A 14 38.38 -3.37 4.81
N ASP A 15 39.32 -3.19 5.74
CA ASP A 15 40.40 -2.20 5.84
C ASP A 15 40.13 -0.70 5.75
N GLN A 16 40.43 -0.03 6.87
CA GLN A 16 41.21 1.22 6.86
C GLN A 16 41.97 1.42 8.19
N LEU A 17 43.31 1.30 8.19
CA LEU A 17 44.26 2.33 8.66
C LEU A 17 45.72 1.84 8.67
N HIS A 18 46.66 2.77 8.41
CA HIS A 18 48.06 2.64 8.84
C HIS A 18 48.63 4.00 9.31
N SER A 19 49.11 4.01 10.55
CA SER A 19 50.36 4.67 11.06
C SER A 19 50.55 6.21 11.07
N ALA A 20 50.65 6.76 12.31
CA ALA A 20 51.70 7.66 12.89
C ALA A 20 52.42 8.76 12.03
N VAL A 21 52.51 10.07 12.38
CA VAL A 21 53.27 10.75 13.49
C VAL A 21 54.80 10.82 13.18
N GLU A 22 55.59 11.93 13.27
CA GLU A 22 55.50 13.23 14.02
C GLU A 22 56.34 14.45 13.44
N HIS A 23 56.22 15.62 14.10
CA HIS A 23 57.19 16.73 14.37
C HIS A 23 57.93 17.64 13.32
N SER A 24 57.60 18.96 13.41
CA SER A 24 58.51 20.10 13.75
C SER A 24 59.21 21.03 12.69
N SER A 25 59.18 22.34 13.01
CA SER A 25 60.06 23.48 12.61
C SER A 25 59.74 24.34 11.36
N ASN A 26 60.25 25.59 11.35
CA ASN A 26 59.70 26.79 10.66
C ASN A 26 60.73 27.43 9.66
N PRO A 27 60.46 28.56 8.93
CA PRO A 27 60.68 28.65 7.47
C PRO A 27 61.89 29.51 7.02
N PRO A 28 62.12 29.67 5.70
CA PRO A 28 61.80 30.99 5.10
C PRO A 28 61.32 31.04 3.62
N ARG A 29 60.44 32.03 3.36
CA ARG A 29 60.25 32.86 2.13
C ARG A 29 60.64 32.32 0.73
N THR A 30 59.63 32.17 -0.15
CA THR A 30 59.63 32.79 -1.51
C THR A 30 58.21 33.26 -1.90
N ARG A 31 58.06 33.99 -3.02
CA ARG A 31 56.97 34.97 -3.25
C ARG A 31 56.01 34.57 -4.40
N ARG A 32 54.71 34.44 -4.07
CA ARG A 32 53.54 34.91 -4.87
C ARG A 32 53.33 34.37 -6.30
N ARG A 33 52.28 33.55 -6.49
CA ARG A 33 51.33 33.69 -7.62
C ARG A 33 49.88 33.39 -7.17
N LYS A 34 48.91 33.81 -7.99
CA LYS A 34 47.50 34.04 -7.60
C LYS A 34 46.72 32.73 -7.41
N SER A 35 45.76 32.76 -6.48
CA SER A 35 44.80 31.69 -6.23
C SER A 35 43.71 31.61 -7.31
N SER A 36 43.45 30.39 -7.76
CA SER A 36 42.18 29.97 -8.38
C SER A 36 41.65 28.82 -7.56
N ALA A 37 40.46 28.97 -6.97
CA ALA A 37 39.96 28.06 -5.94
C ALA A 37 39.47 26.72 -6.53
N LEU A 38 39.92 25.64 -5.89
CA LEU A 38 39.29 24.34 -5.71
C LEU A 38 38.48 23.78 -6.90
N GLY A 39 39.06 22.76 -7.53
CA GLY A 39 38.38 21.47 -7.45
C GLY A 39 38.83 20.78 -6.17
N GLN A 40 37.91 20.21 -5.39
CA GLN A 40 38.02 18.82 -4.94
C GLN A 40 36.69 18.28 -4.39
N ASP A 41 36.43 17.05 -4.83
CA ASP A 41 35.89 15.91 -4.11
C ASP A 41 34.47 15.89 -3.53
N ILE A 42 33.75 14.93 -4.09
CA ILE A 42 32.56 14.27 -3.57
C ILE A 42 32.90 13.58 -2.25
N ARG A 43 32.09 13.80 -1.22
CA ARG A 43 31.88 12.78 -0.17
C ARG A 43 30.38 12.62 0.07
N ALA A 44 29.93 11.37 0.07
CA ALA A 44 28.56 11.01 0.42
C ALA A 44 28.39 11.00 1.94
N GLY A 45 27.15 11.22 2.41
CA GLY A 45 26.78 11.24 3.82
C GLY A 45 26.15 12.56 4.23
N ASP A 46 24.83 12.66 4.09
CA ASP A 46 23.91 12.95 5.20
C ASP A 46 22.47 13.16 4.71
N THR A 47 21.54 12.46 5.36
CA THR A 47 20.10 12.58 5.13
C THR A 47 19.57 13.85 5.79
N GLY A 48 19.61 14.97 5.06
CA GLY A 48 18.98 16.23 5.48
C GLY A 48 17.44 16.13 5.54
N PRO A 49 16.78 16.84 6.47
CA PRO A 49 15.37 16.61 6.82
C PRO A 49 14.36 17.08 5.77
N ALA A 50 13.11 16.64 5.96
CA ALA A 50 11.99 16.90 5.07
C ALA A 50 11.77 18.40 4.79
N LEU A 51 11.55 18.72 3.51
CA LEU A 51 11.55 20.07 2.96
C LEU A 51 10.25 20.83 3.30
N ALA A 52 10.10 21.30 4.55
CA ALA A 52 8.90 21.99 5.02
C ALA A 52 9.11 23.06 6.12
N SER A 53 10.32 23.64 6.26
CA SER A 53 10.59 24.71 7.22
C SER A 53 11.23 25.92 6.53
N TYR A 54 10.46 27.00 6.36
CA TYR A 54 10.92 28.41 6.35
C TYR A 54 9.71 29.34 6.18
N THR A 55 9.26 29.94 7.29
CA THR A 55 8.46 31.17 7.29
C THR A 55 9.41 32.36 7.39
N ALA A 56 9.38 33.27 6.42
CA ALA A 56 10.24 34.45 6.42
C ALA A 56 9.53 35.63 7.11
N GLY A 57 10.14 36.13 8.20
CA GLY A 57 9.83 37.43 8.80
C GLY A 57 10.61 38.58 8.14
N ASP A 58 10.30 39.81 8.57
CA ASP A 58 10.71 41.07 7.95
C ASP A 58 12.21 41.33 7.80
N SER A 59 12.54 42.18 6.83
CA SER A 59 13.79 42.97 6.78
C SER A 59 13.59 44.26 5.96
N PRO A 60 14.28 45.37 6.29
CA PRO A 60 13.79 46.72 6.04
C PRO A 60 14.10 47.30 4.64
N THR A 61 13.40 48.39 4.34
CA THR A 61 13.46 49.18 3.10
C THR A 61 14.73 50.02 2.92
N SER A 62 15.28 50.04 1.70
CA SER A 62 15.87 51.24 1.05
C SER A 62 16.03 51.03 -0.47
N PRO A 63 16.09 52.08 -1.31
CA PRO A 63 15.63 51.98 -2.70
C PRO A 63 16.68 52.27 -3.81
N THR A 64 16.23 52.06 -5.06
CA THR A 64 16.67 52.64 -6.36
C THR A 64 17.48 51.81 -7.38
N ALA A 65 17.22 52.14 -8.66
CA ALA A 65 17.95 51.80 -9.90
C ALA A 65 17.67 50.39 -10.51
N PRO A 66 17.80 50.21 -11.85
CA PRO A 66 16.61 50.15 -12.68
C PRO A 66 16.34 48.78 -13.35
N THR A 67 15.17 48.70 -13.99
CA THR A 67 14.54 47.50 -14.57
C THR A 67 15.38 46.75 -15.61
N LYS A 68 16.28 45.86 -15.17
CA LYS A 68 16.81 44.80 -16.04
C LYS A 68 15.68 43.86 -16.43
N ARG A 69 15.34 43.81 -17.73
CA ARG A 69 14.42 42.83 -18.34
C ARG A 69 14.81 41.41 -17.88
N PHE A 70 14.08 40.85 -16.92
CA PHE A 70 14.27 39.47 -16.50
C PHE A 70 14.07 38.55 -17.71
N SER A 71 15.12 37.80 -18.08
CA SER A 71 15.09 37.00 -19.30
C SER A 71 13.92 36.01 -19.26
N LYS A 72 13.25 35.82 -20.41
CA LYS A 72 12.11 34.88 -20.53
C LYS A 72 12.47 33.48 -19.97
N ARG A 73 13.74 33.07 -20.09
CA ARG A 73 14.32 31.83 -19.54
C ARG A 73 14.28 31.74 -18.00
N ARG A 74 14.51 32.84 -17.27
CA ARG A 74 14.41 32.85 -15.79
C ARG A 74 12.95 32.81 -15.34
N ARG A 75 12.04 33.50 -16.04
CA ARG A 75 10.59 33.44 -15.79
C ARG A 75 10.01 32.06 -16.09
N ALA A 76 10.42 31.42 -17.18
CA ALA A 76 10.02 30.04 -17.53
C ALA A 76 10.49 29.01 -16.49
N ARG A 77 11.73 29.11 -15.98
CA ARG A 77 12.19 28.30 -14.84
C ARG A 77 11.32 28.50 -13.59
N GLY A 78 10.89 29.74 -13.30
CA GLY A 78 9.96 30.04 -12.22
C GLY A 78 8.58 29.40 -12.41
N VAL A 79 8.01 29.45 -13.62
CA VAL A 79 6.73 28.81 -13.94
C VAL A 79 6.82 27.28 -13.85
N LEU A 80 7.87 26.67 -14.42
CA LEU A 80 8.08 25.22 -14.34
C LEU A 80 8.34 24.74 -12.91
N SER A 81 9.07 25.52 -12.10
CA SER A 81 9.27 25.24 -10.67
C SER A 81 7.97 25.33 -9.88
N ARG A 82 7.13 26.35 -10.12
CA ARG A 82 5.79 26.47 -9.52
C ARG A 82 4.88 25.33 -9.95
N PHE A 83 4.89 24.96 -11.23
CA PHE A 83 4.14 23.82 -11.74
C PHE A 83 4.57 22.53 -11.05
N ARG A 84 5.88 22.21 -11.03
CA ARG A 84 6.44 21.06 -10.31
C ARG A 84 6.04 21.06 -8.82
N GLN A 85 6.09 22.20 -8.14
CA GLN A 85 5.66 22.32 -6.74
C GLN A 85 4.16 22.02 -6.57
N THR A 86 3.32 22.49 -7.49
CA THR A 86 1.88 22.19 -7.51
C THR A 86 1.60 20.71 -7.77
N MET A 87 2.34 20.05 -8.67
CA MET A 87 2.21 18.61 -8.94
C MET A 87 2.65 17.76 -7.74
N ILE A 88 3.72 18.17 -7.02
CA ILE A 88 4.15 17.51 -5.77
C ILE A 88 3.11 17.71 -4.66
N ARG A 89 2.49 18.89 -4.57
CA ARG A 89 1.46 19.21 -3.57
C ARG A 89 0.11 18.52 -3.86
N HIS A 90 -0.18 18.25 -5.12
CA HIS A 90 -1.42 17.61 -5.60
C HIS A 90 -1.05 16.47 -6.56
N THR A 91 -0.54 15.37 -5.99
CA THR A 91 -0.10 14.17 -6.72
C THR A 91 -1.14 13.64 -7.72
N TYR A 92 -2.44 13.77 -7.44
CA TYR A 92 -3.52 13.39 -8.37
C TYR A 92 -3.48 14.13 -9.72
N LEU A 93 -2.80 15.27 -9.83
CA LEU A 93 -2.74 16.04 -11.08
C LEU A 93 -1.96 15.30 -12.18
N VAL A 94 -0.93 14.52 -11.86
CA VAL A 94 -0.16 13.77 -12.88
C VAL A 94 -1.05 12.76 -13.60
N PRO A 95 -1.69 11.79 -12.91
CA PRO A 95 -2.58 10.84 -13.58
C PRO A 95 -3.83 11.53 -14.14
N ALA A 96 -4.36 12.60 -13.52
CA ALA A 96 -5.48 13.36 -14.08
C ALA A 96 -5.17 13.95 -15.47
N ILE A 97 -3.97 14.52 -15.66
CA ILE A 97 -3.55 15.05 -16.97
C ILE A 97 -3.43 13.92 -18.00
N ILE A 98 -2.90 12.76 -17.60
CA ILE A 98 -2.77 11.60 -18.51
C ILE A 98 -4.18 11.11 -18.92
N ILE A 99 -5.10 10.94 -17.97
CA ILE A 99 -6.49 10.53 -18.24
C ILE A 99 -7.18 11.55 -19.16
N PHE A 100 -6.97 12.85 -18.92
CA PHE A 100 -7.51 13.91 -19.77
C PHE A 100 -6.95 13.85 -21.20
N VAL A 101 -5.66 13.57 -21.38
CA VAL A 101 -5.05 13.39 -22.71
C VAL A 101 -5.69 12.18 -23.43
N PHE A 102 -5.87 11.05 -22.74
CA PHE A 102 -6.57 9.89 -23.32
C PHE A 102 -8.02 10.22 -23.70
N ALA A 103 -8.77 10.90 -22.82
CA ALA A 103 -10.13 11.32 -23.10
C ALA A 103 -10.23 12.29 -24.29
N ALA A 104 -9.31 13.25 -24.40
CA ALA A 104 -9.23 14.19 -25.52
C ALA A 104 -8.88 13.49 -26.85
N LEU A 105 -7.89 12.57 -26.84
CA LEU A 105 -7.54 11.77 -28.01
C LEU A 105 -8.68 10.85 -28.45
N TYR A 106 -9.49 10.34 -27.52
CA TYR A 106 -10.71 9.60 -27.84
C TYR A 106 -11.80 10.52 -28.43
N ALA A 107 -12.02 11.69 -27.85
CA ALA A 107 -13.04 12.64 -28.31
C ALA A 107 -12.80 13.18 -29.74
N VAL A 108 -11.55 13.23 -30.21
CA VAL A 108 -11.22 13.62 -31.60
C VAL A 108 -11.73 12.59 -32.62
N ASN A 109 -11.78 11.31 -32.27
CA ASN A 109 -12.35 10.25 -33.11
C ASN A 109 -12.97 9.16 -32.21
N PRO A 110 -14.23 9.30 -31.80
CA PRO A 110 -14.89 8.39 -30.86
C PRO A 110 -15.39 7.13 -31.57
N SER A 111 -14.48 6.35 -32.12
CA SER A 111 -14.78 5.10 -32.84
C SER A 111 -13.81 3.97 -32.49
N PRO A 112 -14.18 2.69 -32.75
CA PRO A 112 -13.29 1.55 -32.51
C PRO A 112 -12.00 1.55 -33.33
N SER A 113 -11.87 2.40 -34.36
CA SER A 113 -10.63 2.56 -35.13
C SER A 113 -9.56 3.34 -34.37
N ASN A 114 -9.95 4.09 -33.33
CA ASN A 114 -9.03 4.88 -32.53
C ASN A 114 -8.15 3.96 -31.65
N PRO A 115 -6.80 4.06 -31.68
CA PRO A 115 -5.95 3.22 -30.84
C PRO A 115 -6.25 3.37 -29.34
N VAL A 116 -6.74 4.54 -28.91
CA VAL A 116 -7.12 4.82 -27.50
C VAL A 116 -8.36 4.05 -27.06
N HIS A 117 -9.24 3.65 -27.99
CA HIS A 117 -10.41 2.81 -27.67
C HIS A 117 -10.00 1.51 -26.95
N ARG A 118 -8.83 0.93 -27.30
CA ARG A 118 -8.31 -0.33 -26.72
C ARG A 118 -7.80 -0.20 -25.29
N PHE A 119 -7.59 1.03 -24.82
CA PHE A 119 -7.22 1.35 -23.44
C PHE A 119 -8.45 1.61 -22.56
N ILE A 120 -9.48 2.25 -23.12
CA ILE A 120 -10.70 2.66 -22.39
C ILE A 120 -11.73 1.52 -22.35
N PHE A 121 -11.88 0.75 -23.42
CA PHE A 121 -12.91 -0.29 -23.56
C PHE A 121 -12.31 -1.69 -23.73
N LEU A 122 -13.10 -2.70 -23.39
CA LEU A 122 -12.70 -4.10 -23.55
C LEU A 122 -12.39 -4.44 -25.01
N SER A 123 -11.20 -5.01 -25.22
CA SER A 123 -10.78 -5.52 -26.52
C SER A 123 -11.25 -6.96 -26.74
N TYR A 124 -11.26 -7.41 -28.01
CA TYR A 124 -11.58 -8.79 -28.42
C TYR A 124 -13.03 -9.24 -28.19
N ARG A 125 -14.02 -8.36 -28.43
CA ARG A 125 -15.44 -8.75 -28.51
C ARG A 125 -15.63 -9.75 -29.64
N LEU A 126 -16.32 -10.86 -29.37
CA LEU A 126 -16.67 -11.87 -30.37
C LEU A 126 -18.00 -11.52 -31.07
N PRO A 127 -18.24 -12.04 -32.29
CA PRO A 127 -19.56 -11.98 -32.91
C PRO A 127 -20.63 -12.59 -31.99
N PRO A 128 -21.88 -12.08 -32.00
CA PRO A 128 -22.99 -12.75 -31.33
C PRO A 128 -23.17 -14.17 -31.87
N ASP A 129 -23.54 -15.11 -31.00
CA ASP A 129 -23.86 -16.47 -31.41
C ASP A 129 -25.25 -16.48 -32.09
N PRO A 130 -25.36 -16.83 -33.39
CA PRO A 130 -26.65 -16.87 -34.07
C PRO A 130 -27.62 -17.93 -33.49
N ALA A 131 -27.13 -18.91 -32.70
CA ALA A 131 -27.96 -19.89 -32.04
C ALA A 131 -28.65 -19.36 -30.76
N ILE A 132 -28.14 -18.27 -30.17
CA ILE A 132 -28.68 -17.68 -28.93
C ILE A 132 -28.71 -16.15 -29.07
N PRO A 133 -29.78 -15.57 -29.67
CA PRO A 133 -29.86 -14.15 -30.01
C PRO A 133 -29.64 -13.19 -28.82
N ASP A 134 -30.09 -13.57 -27.63
CA ASP A 134 -30.01 -12.76 -26.39
C ASP A 134 -28.80 -13.14 -25.50
N ALA A 135 -27.81 -13.87 -26.02
CA ALA A 135 -26.63 -14.24 -25.25
C ALA A 135 -25.79 -13.01 -24.83
N PRO A 136 -25.28 -12.97 -23.57
CA PRO A 136 -24.36 -11.93 -23.14
C PRO A 136 -23.10 -11.88 -24.01
N ALA A 137 -22.72 -10.67 -24.43
CA ALA A 137 -21.58 -10.46 -25.32
C ALA A 137 -20.28 -11.06 -24.75
N GLN A 138 -19.71 -12.02 -25.47
CA GLN A 138 -18.49 -12.72 -25.10
C GLN A 138 -17.23 -12.00 -25.61
N TYR A 139 -16.16 -12.10 -24.83
CA TYR A 139 -14.87 -11.51 -25.13
C TYR A 139 -13.75 -12.55 -25.01
N GLY A 140 -12.88 -12.61 -26.03
CA GLY A 140 -11.63 -13.36 -25.98
C GLY A 140 -10.54 -12.64 -25.19
N LYS A 141 -9.28 -13.09 -25.31
CA LYS A 141 -8.11 -12.57 -24.59
C LYS A 141 -7.00 -12.18 -25.56
N GLY A 142 -6.18 -11.18 -25.22
CA GLY A 142 -4.96 -10.88 -25.97
C GLY A 142 -4.19 -9.66 -25.46
N LEU A 143 -3.13 -9.28 -26.18
CA LEU A 143 -2.17 -8.26 -25.74
C LEU A 143 -2.79 -6.87 -25.49
N TRP A 144 -3.89 -6.50 -26.16
CA TRP A 144 -4.58 -5.23 -25.88
C TRP A 144 -5.23 -5.18 -24.49
N ASP A 145 -5.39 -6.32 -23.82
CA ASP A 145 -5.85 -6.34 -22.43
C ASP A 145 -4.77 -5.77 -21.47
N ILE A 146 -3.49 -5.80 -21.85
CA ILE A 146 -2.39 -5.11 -21.13
C ILE A 146 -2.54 -3.58 -21.27
N ALA A 147 -2.95 -3.10 -22.45
CA ALA A 147 -3.22 -1.67 -22.67
C ALA A 147 -4.37 -1.20 -21.76
N PHE A 148 -5.47 -1.96 -21.71
CA PHE A 148 -6.57 -1.74 -20.78
C PHE A 148 -6.10 -1.70 -19.31
N VAL A 149 -5.37 -2.72 -18.86
CA VAL A 149 -4.83 -2.80 -17.49
C VAL A 149 -3.97 -1.56 -17.16
N SER A 150 -3.04 -1.19 -18.04
CA SER A 150 -2.15 -0.04 -17.81
C SER A 150 -2.89 1.31 -17.74
N PHE A 151 -3.93 1.51 -18.55
CA PHE A 151 -4.79 2.70 -18.44
C PHE A 151 -5.57 2.72 -17.13
N TYR A 152 -6.18 1.59 -16.75
CA TYR A 152 -6.92 1.51 -15.49
C TYR A 152 -6.03 1.61 -14.25
N THR A 153 -4.76 1.20 -14.31
CA THR A 153 -3.76 1.49 -13.25
C THR A 153 -3.55 3.01 -13.07
N ILE A 154 -3.55 3.79 -14.14
CA ILE A 154 -3.47 5.27 -14.08
C ILE A 154 -4.78 5.85 -13.51
N VAL A 155 -5.95 5.36 -13.96
CA VAL A 155 -7.26 5.75 -13.42
C VAL A 155 -7.38 5.47 -11.92
N LEU A 156 -6.89 4.32 -11.46
CA LEU A 156 -6.86 3.95 -10.03
C LEU A 156 -5.87 4.81 -9.23
N THR A 157 -4.71 5.15 -9.81
CA THR A 157 -3.75 6.06 -9.18
C THR A 157 -4.35 7.46 -9.01
N PHE A 158 -5.06 7.99 -10.02
CA PHE A 158 -5.82 9.23 -9.89
C PHE A 158 -6.89 9.13 -8.80
N THR A 159 -7.71 8.07 -8.86
CA THR A 159 -8.82 7.85 -7.92
C THR A 159 -8.34 7.77 -6.48
N ARG A 160 -7.25 7.03 -6.20
CA ARG A 160 -6.58 6.96 -4.89
C ARG A 160 -6.19 8.34 -4.39
N GLU A 161 -5.35 9.05 -5.15
CA GLU A 161 -4.81 10.34 -4.71
C GLU A 161 -5.90 11.43 -4.58
N PHE A 162 -6.91 11.41 -5.46
CA PHE A 162 -8.05 12.32 -5.40
C PHE A 162 -8.90 12.06 -4.17
N ILE A 163 -9.32 10.81 -3.93
CA ILE A 163 -10.13 10.43 -2.77
C ILE A 163 -9.37 10.71 -1.48
N MET A 164 -8.10 10.31 -1.37
CA MET A 164 -7.28 10.56 -0.18
C MET A 164 -7.17 12.06 0.14
N GLN A 165 -6.93 12.92 -0.86
CA GLN A 165 -6.70 14.36 -0.61
C GLN A 165 -7.97 15.21 -0.51
N LYS A 166 -9.03 14.86 -1.23
CA LYS A 166 -10.27 15.67 -1.32
C LYS A 166 -11.39 15.17 -0.41
N LEU A 167 -11.50 13.86 -0.19
CA LEU A 167 -12.56 13.27 0.64
C LEU A 167 -12.02 12.84 2.01
N LEU A 168 -10.97 12.03 2.04
CA LEU A 168 -10.52 11.38 3.28
C LEU A 168 -9.70 12.31 4.18
N ARG A 169 -8.91 13.23 3.62
CA ARG A 169 -8.14 14.21 4.42
C ARG A 169 -9.03 15.18 5.22
N PRO A 170 -10.12 15.74 4.67
CA PRO A 170 -11.11 16.44 5.49
C PRO A 170 -11.77 15.53 6.55
N LEU A 171 -12.19 14.33 6.16
CA LEU A 171 -12.85 13.38 7.07
C LEU A 171 -11.97 12.99 8.26
N ALA A 172 -10.68 12.72 8.02
CA ALA A 172 -9.69 12.41 9.06
C ALA A 172 -9.56 13.52 10.11
N ARG A 173 -9.66 14.79 9.69
CA ARG A 173 -9.64 15.95 10.61
C ARG A 173 -10.96 16.13 11.34
N ALA A 174 -12.09 15.89 10.66
CA ALA A 174 -13.41 15.90 11.29
C ALA A 174 -13.54 14.81 12.36
N ALA A 175 -12.90 13.65 12.14
CA ALA A 175 -12.75 12.56 13.11
C ALA A 175 -11.70 12.85 14.22
N GLY A 176 -11.20 14.08 14.35
CA GLY A 176 -10.31 14.49 15.44
C GLY A 176 -8.85 14.04 15.34
N LEU A 177 -8.42 13.36 14.27
CA LEU A 177 -7.05 12.85 14.13
C LEU A 177 -6.05 14.01 13.98
N ARG A 178 -5.29 14.31 15.05
CA ARG A 178 -4.32 15.44 15.04
C ARG A 178 -2.97 15.09 14.40
N SER A 179 -2.44 13.89 14.67
CA SER A 179 -1.15 13.44 14.11
C SER A 179 -1.23 13.28 12.59
N ARG A 180 -0.22 13.81 11.87
CA ARG A 180 -0.09 13.62 10.41
C ARG A 180 0.11 12.15 10.03
N GLY A 181 0.78 11.37 10.89
CA GLY A 181 0.96 9.93 10.71
C GLY A 181 -0.36 9.15 10.85
N LYS A 182 -1.09 9.36 11.96
CA LYS A 182 -2.42 8.73 12.19
C LYS A 182 -3.41 9.14 11.08
N GLN A 183 -3.39 10.40 10.61
CA GLN A 183 -4.15 10.83 9.42
C GLN A 183 -3.76 10.05 8.15
N ALA A 184 -2.47 9.89 7.86
CA ALA A 184 -2.00 9.19 6.65
C ALA A 184 -2.46 7.72 6.64
N ARG A 185 -2.20 6.97 7.72
CA ARG A 185 -2.60 5.57 7.84
C ARG A 185 -4.12 5.39 7.85
N PHE A 186 -4.88 6.29 8.49
CA PHE A 186 -6.35 6.30 8.38
C PHE A 186 -6.82 6.49 6.93
N MET A 187 -6.25 7.43 6.18
CA MET A 187 -6.64 7.66 4.77
C MET A 187 -6.31 6.46 3.88
N GLU A 188 -5.18 5.80 4.10
CA GLU A 188 -4.80 4.57 3.37
C GLU A 188 -5.80 3.44 3.62
N GLN A 189 -6.08 3.12 4.90
CA GLN A 189 -7.01 2.05 5.24
C GLN A 189 -8.45 2.38 4.82
N MET A 190 -8.88 3.64 4.95
CA MET A 190 -10.21 4.07 4.51
C MET A 190 -10.36 4.04 2.98
N TYR A 191 -9.31 4.37 2.21
CA TYR A 191 -9.34 4.18 0.75
C TYR A 191 -9.49 2.70 0.38
N THR A 192 -8.71 1.82 1.00
CA THR A 192 -8.79 0.37 0.81
C THR A 192 -10.19 -0.18 1.17
N ALA A 193 -10.77 0.30 2.27
CA ALA A 193 -12.14 -0.04 2.66
C ALA A 193 -13.19 0.41 1.63
N ILE A 194 -13.09 1.65 1.10
CA ILE A 194 -13.99 2.14 0.05
C ILE A 194 -13.84 1.32 -1.24
N TYR A 195 -12.61 0.98 -1.63
CA TYR A 195 -12.34 0.18 -2.82
C TYR A 195 -13.01 -1.19 -2.72
N PHE A 196 -12.75 -1.94 -1.64
CA PHE A 196 -13.34 -3.28 -1.47
C PHE A 196 -14.84 -3.26 -1.11
N ALA A 197 -15.38 -2.17 -0.56
CA ALA A 197 -16.83 -1.99 -0.41
C ALA A 197 -17.55 -1.94 -1.76
N CYS A 198 -16.90 -1.46 -2.82
CA CYS A 198 -17.43 -1.50 -4.18
C CYS A 198 -17.09 -2.82 -4.89
N LEU A 199 -15.83 -3.27 -4.83
CA LEU A 199 -15.35 -4.40 -5.62
C LEU A 199 -15.73 -5.76 -5.04
N GLY A 200 -15.81 -5.93 -3.72
CA GLY A 200 -16.24 -7.18 -3.09
C GLY A 200 -17.65 -7.61 -3.52
N PRO A 201 -18.68 -6.74 -3.42
CA PRO A 201 -20.01 -7.02 -3.95
C PRO A 201 -20.05 -7.23 -5.47
N ALA A 202 -19.23 -6.49 -6.24
CA ALA A 202 -19.11 -6.70 -7.68
C ALA A 202 -18.52 -8.09 -8.03
N GLY A 203 -17.52 -8.54 -7.28
CA GLY A 203 -16.94 -9.88 -7.41
C GLY A 203 -17.94 -10.99 -7.08
N MET A 204 -18.71 -10.83 -6.01
CA MET A 204 -19.83 -11.74 -5.69
C MET A 204 -20.89 -11.77 -6.79
N TYR A 205 -21.27 -10.62 -7.35
CA TYR A 205 -22.21 -10.54 -8.47
C TYR A 205 -21.65 -11.27 -9.71
N VAL A 206 -20.41 -10.99 -10.12
CA VAL A 206 -19.76 -11.69 -11.23
C VAL A 206 -19.69 -13.21 -10.98
N MET A 207 -19.30 -13.63 -9.77
CA MET A 207 -19.20 -15.04 -9.40
C MET A 207 -20.57 -15.76 -9.45
N SER A 208 -21.66 -15.08 -9.08
CA SER A 208 -23.04 -15.62 -9.20
C SER A 208 -23.48 -15.93 -10.62
N ARG A 209 -22.81 -15.35 -11.63
CA ARG A 209 -23.05 -15.57 -13.06
C ARG A 209 -22.16 -16.69 -13.64
N THR A 210 -21.45 -17.43 -12.80
CA THR A 210 -20.51 -18.49 -13.20
C THR A 210 -20.77 -19.81 -12.46
N PRO A 211 -20.31 -20.97 -12.98
CA PRO A 211 -20.34 -22.24 -12.25
C PRO A 211 -19.59 -22.26 -10.92
N VAL A 212 -18.77 -21.24 -10.64
CA VAL A 212 -17.96 -21.07 -9.42
C VAL A 212 -18.78 -20.49 -8.25
N TRP A 213 -20.09 -20.23 -8.44
CA TRP A 213 -20.94 -19.64 -7.42
C TRP A 213 -20.81 -20.35 -6.06
N TYR A 214 -20.75 -19.54 -4.99
CA TYR A 214 -20.49 -19.98 -3.62
C TYR A 214 -19.22 -20.86 -3.46
N PHE A 215 -18.16 -20.51 -4.21
CA PHE A 215 -16.87 -21.19 -4.21
C PHE A 215 -16.97 -22.69 -4.57
N SER A 216 -17.78 -23.01 -5.57
CA SER A 216 -17.84 -24.35 -6.17
C SER A 216 -16.51 -24.66 -6.87
N THR A 217 -15.77 -25.65 -6.34
CA THR A 217 -14.48 -26.10 -6.89
C THR A 217 -14.66 -26.80 -8.23
N ARG A 218 -15.70 -27.62 -8.36
CA ARG A 218 -16.04 -28.32 -9.60
C ARG A 218 -16.20 -27.35 -10.77
N GLY A 219 -16.88 -26.23 -10.53
CA GLY A 219 -17.08 -25.17 -11.52
C GLY A 219 -15.80 -24.49 -12.00
N MET A 220 -14.66 -24.66 -11.32
CA MET A 220 -13.36 -24.16 -11.77
C MET A 220 -12.71 -25.03 -12.86
N TYR A 221 -13.17 -26.28 -13.01
CA TYR A 221 -12.64 -27.29 -13.95
C TYR A 221 -13.67 -27.73 -15.00
N GLU A 222 -14.96 -27.64 -14.66
CA GLU A 222 -16.06 -27.93 -15.56
C GLU A 222 -16.04 -26.98 -16.78
N ALA A 223 -16.15 -27.55 -17.98
CA ALA A 223 -15.96 -26.87 -19.26
C ALA A 223 -14.59 -26.14 -19.43
N PHE A 224 -13.55 -26.51 -18.67
CA PHE A 224 -12.20 -26.00 -18.91
C PHE A 224 -11.67 -26.51 -20.27
N PRO A 225 -11.14 -25.64 -21.15
CA PRO A 225 -10.58 -24.33 -20.83
C PRO A 225 -11.51 -23.14 -21.11
N HIS A 226 -11.62 -22.22 -20.14
CA HIS A 226 -12.46 -21.02 -20.23
C HIS A 226 -11.81 -19.94 -21.12
N MET A 227 -11.97 -20.11 -22.44
CA MET A 227 -11.46 -19.23 -23.50
C MET A 227 -12.04 -17.82 -23.45
N THR A 228 -13.34 -17.73 -23.18
CA THR A 228 -14.16 -16.53 -23.40
C THR A 228 -14.92 -16.17 -22.13
N HIS A 229 -15.12 -14.87 -21.93
CA HIS A 229 -15.81 -14.34 -20.75
C HIS A 229 -16.85 -13.30 -21.14
N ASP A 230 -17.91 -13.23 -20.34
CA ASP A 230 -18.86 -12.11 -20.32
C ASP A 230 -18.13 -10.76 -20.10
N ALA A 231 -18.73 -9.68 -20.60
CA ALA A 231 -18.22 -8.31 -20.45
C ALA A 231 -17.96 -7.93 -18.99
N GLY A 232 -18.89 -8.20 -18.08
CA GLY A 232 -18.77 -7.91 -16.65
C GLY A 232 -17.65 -8.71 -16.00
N PHE A 233 -17.57 -10.02 -16.29
CA PHE A 233 -16.47 -10.87 -15.82
C PHE A 233 -15.11 -10.34 -16.31
N LYS A 234 -14.96 -10.09 -17.62
CA LYS A 234 -13.68 -9.67 -18.20
C LYS A 234 -13.27 -8.29 -17.66
N PHE A 235 -14.20 -7.35 -17.55
CA PHE A 235 -13.96 -6.05 -16.95
C PHE A 235 -13.48 -6.19 -15.50
N TYR A 236 -14.23 -6.91 -14.66
CA TYR A 236 -13.89 -7.12 -13.25
C TYR A 236 -12.48 -7.71 -13.09
N TYR A 237 -12.19 -8.75 -13.85
CA TYR A 237 -10.92 -9.48 -13.75
C TYR A 237 -9.71 -8.61 -14.15
N LEU A 238 -9.83 -7.84 -15.24
CA LEU A 238 -8.78 -6.92 -15.69
C LEU A 238 -8.67 -5.67 -14.82
N PHE A 239 -9.78 -5.17 -14.29
CA PHE A 239 -9.79 -4.03 -13.37
C PHE A 239 -9.12 -4.38 -12.03
N GLN A 240 -9.37 -5.58 -11.50
CA GLN A 240 -8.64 -6.13 -10.35
C GLN A 240 -7.14 -6.27 -10.66
N ALA A 241 -6.77 -6.78 -11.84
CA ALA A 241 -5.37 -6.85 -12.25
C ALA A 241 -4.71 -5.45 -12.28
N ALA A 242 -5.44 -4.43 -12.75
CA ALA A 242 -4.99 -3.03 -12.76
C ALA A 242 -4.80 -2.43 -11.36
N TYR A 243 -5.63 -2.84 -10.39
CA TYR A 243 -5.48 -2.47 -8.97
C TYR A 243 -4.27 -3.14 -8.32
N TRP A 244 -4.08 -4.44 -8.51
CA TRP A 244 -2.91 -5.13 -7.97
C TRP A 244 -1.59 -4.63 -8.61
N ALA A 245 -1.61 -4.26 -9.89
CA ALA A 245 -0.51 -3.56 -10.55
C ALA A 245 -0.30 -2.12 -9.99
N GLN A 246 -1.37 -1.38 -9.69
CA GLN A 246 -1.29 -0.06 -9.06
C GLN A 246 -0.68 -0.14 -7.65
N GLN A 247 -1.07 -1.12 -6.84
CA GLN A 247 -0.52 -1.31 -5.50
C GLN A 247 0.95 -1.76 -5.54
N ALA A 248 1.31 -2.66 -6.46
CA ALA A 248 2.71 -3.03 -6.68
C ALA A 248 3.56 -1.82 -7.13
N LEU A 249 3.03 -0.93 -7.97
CA LEU A 249 3.71 0.30 -8.37
C LEU A 249 3.94 1.26 -7.18
N VAL A 250 2.95 1.42 -6.30
CA VAL A 250 3.06 2.21 -5.07
C VAL A 250 4.15 1.67 -4.14
N LEU A 251 4.21 0.35 -3.99
CA LEU A 251 5.24 -0.36 -3.22
C LEU A 251 6.65 -0.17 -3.82
N LEU A 252 6.80 -0.43 -5.13
CA LEU A 252 8.08 -0.36 -5.84
C LEU A 252 8.66 1.06 -5.90
N LEU A 253 7.81 2.08 -5.99
CA LEU A 253 8.22 3.49 -5.96
C LEU A 253 8.48 4.02 -4.54
N GLY A 254 8.30 3.20 -3.49
CA GLY A 254 8.50 3.62 -2.10
C GLY A 254 7.57 4.75 -1.65
N LEU A 255 6.36 4.84 -2.24
CA LEU A 255 5.40 5.91 -1.94
C LEU A 255 4.70 5.74 -0.58
N GLU A 256 4.80 4.55 0.03
CA GLU A 256 4.40 4.26 1.41
C GLU A 256 5.66 3.96 2.26
N LYS A 257 5.72 4.46 3.51
CA LYS A 257 6.83 4.15 4.45
C LYS A 257 6.91 2.62 4.64
N PRO A 258 8.08 1.98 4.46
CA PRO A 258 8.23 0.53 4.61
C PRO A 258 7.84 0.06 6.01
N ARG A 259 7.02 -1.00 6.06
CA ARG A 259 6.53 -1.63 7.30
C ARG A 259 7.50 -2.71 7.79
N LYS A 260 7.31 -3.19 9.02
CA LYS A 260 8.10 -4.31 9.58
C LYS A 260 7.98 -5.61 8.76
N ASP A 261 6.85 -5.81 8.06
CA ASP A 261 6.53 -6.95 7.19
C ASP A 261 6.71 -6.65 5.68
N PHE A 262 7.60 -5.70 5.34
CA PHE A 262 7.80 -5.27 3.95
C PHE A 262 8.30 -6.39 3.02
N LYS A 263 9.12 -7.32 3.51
CA LYS A 263 9.65 -8.42 2.69
C LYS A 263 8.55 -9.41 2.30
N GLU A 264 7.70 -9.72 3.27
CA GLU A 264 6.55 -10.61 3.14
C GLU A 264 5.47 -9.97 2.24
N LEU A 265 5.27 -8.65 2.36
CA LEU A 265 4.42 -7.87 1.47
C LEU A 265 4.95 -7.86 0.02
N VAL A 266 6.25 -7.66 -0.20
CA VAL A 266 6.87 -7.79 -1.53
C VAL A 266 6.68 -9.20 -2.09
N GLY A 267 6.95 -10.24 -1.28
CA GLY A 267 6.74 -11.64 -1.66
C GLY A 267 5.28 -11.92 -2.06
N HIS A 268 4.33 -11.38 -1.31
CA HIS A 268 2.91 -11.44 -1.65
C HIS A 268 2.59 -10.76 -2.99
N HIS A 269 3.09 -9.55 -3.25
CA HIS A 269 2.86 -8.91 -4.55
C HIS A 269 3.44 -9.73 -5.71
N ILE A 270 4.58 -10.39 -5.54
CA ILE A 270 5.15 -11.30 -6.55
C ILE A 270 4.22 -12.51 -6.78
N VAL A 271 3.79 -13.20 -5.72
CA VAL A 271 2.89 -14.37 -5.82
C VAL A 271 1.52 -13.99 -6.40
N SER A 272 0.94 -12.87 -5.96
CA SER A 272 -0.36 -12.38 -6.42
C SER A 272 -0.32 -11.97 -7.89
N LEU A 273 0.69 -11.20 -8.33
CA LEU A 273 0.82 -10.83 -9.75
C LEU A 273 1.11 -12.07 -10.63
N ALA A 274 1.88 -13.04 -10.14
CA ALA A 274 2.09 -14.31 -10.84
C ALA A 274 0.79 -15.12 -10.98
N LEU A 275 0.00 -15.26 -9.92
CA LEU A 275 -1.33 -15.89 -9.96
C LEU A 275 -2.25 -15.22 -10.98
N ILE A 276 -2.34 -13.89 -10.95
CA ILE A 276 -3.19 -13.12 -11.87
C ILE A 276 -2.74 -13.32 -13.33
N ALA A 277 -1.45 -13.13 -13.61
CA ALA A 277 -0.92 -13.25 -14.97
C ALA A 277 -1.06 -14.67 -15.54
N LEU A 278 -0.71 -15.70 -14.75
CA LEU A 278 -0.74 -17.08 -15.20
C LEU A 278 -2.18 -17.61 -15.32
N SER A 279 -3.07 -17.32 -14.36
CA SER A 279 -4.46 -17.76 -14.45
C SER A 279 -5.24 -17.04 -15.57
N TYR A 280 -4.89 -15.79 -15.90
CA TYR A 280 -5.41 -15.14 -17.11
C TYR A 280 -4.89 -15.81 -18.40
N ARG A 281 -3.55 -15.99 -18.50
CA ARG A 281 -2.86 -16.53 -19.69
C ARG A 281 -3.21 -17.99 -19.99
N PHE A 282 -3.44 -18.81 -18.97
CA PHE A 282 -3.71 -20.25 -19.09
C PHE A 282 -5.15 -20.64 -18.73
N HIS A 283 -6.08 -19.67 -18.79
CA HIS A 283 -7.53 -19.88 -18.64
C HIS A 283 -8.07 -20.33 -17.26
N PHE A 284 -7.24 -20.40 -16.22
CA PHE A 284 -7.67 -20.66 -14.83
C PHE A 284 -8.36 -19.45 -14.14
N THR A 285 -8.97 -18.54 -14.92
CA THR A 285 -9.58 -17.30 -14.42
C THR A 285 -10.74 -17.53 -13.45
N TYR A 286 -11.43 -18.66 -13.54
CA TYR A 286 -12.50 -19.05 -12.62
C TYR A 286 -11.98 -19.34 -11.20
N MET A 287 -10.84 -20.02 -11.10
CA MET A 287 -10.11 -20.16 -9.84
C MET A 287 -9.58 -18.81 -9.35
N GLY A 288 -9.05 -17.99 -10.26
CA GLY A 288 -8.63 -16.62 -9.96
C GLY A 288 -9.76 -15.73 -9.40
N LEU A 289 -10.99 -15.86 -9.91
CA LEU A 289 -12.15 -15.12 -9.42
C LEU A 289 -12.51 -15.51 -7.98
N ALA A 290 -12.48 -16.80 -7.64
CA ALA A 290 -12.68 -17.26 -6.27
C ALA A 290 -11.60 -16.73 -5.31
N VAL A 291 -10.34 -16.74 -5.75
CA VAL A 291 -9.22 -16.16 -4.98
C VAL A 291 -9.40 -14.66 -4.79
N TYR A 292 -9.67 -13.88 -5.85
CA TYR A 292 -9.99 -12.45 -5.72
C TYR A 292 -11.12 -12.22 -4.71
N THR A 293 -12.27 -12.85 -4.92
CA THR A 293 -13.47 -12.61 -4.10
C THR A 293 -13.26 -12.92 -2.61
N THR A 294 -12.55 -14.01 -2.28
CA THR A 294 -12.16 -14.29 -0.88
C THR A 294 -11.22 -13.22 -0.31
N HIS A 295 -10.30 -12.71 -1.12
CA HIS A 295 -9.30 -11.74 -0.69
C HIS A 295 -9.90 -10.35 -0.50
N ASP A 296 -10.67 -9.86 -1.48
CA ASP A 296 -11.32 -8.55 -1.47
C ASP A 296 -12.26 -8.39 -0.26
N ILE A 297 -13.09 -9.39 0.02
CA ILE A 297 -14.05 -9.35 1.13
C ILE A 297 -13.32 -9.37 2.48
N SER A 298 -12.27 -10.18 2.64
CA SER A 298 -11.52 -10.22 3.91
C SER A 298 -10.65 -8.98 4.14
N ASP A 299 -10.09 -8.39 3.07
CA ASP A 299 -9.33 -7.14 3.18
C ASP A 299 -10.22 -5.92 3.43
N PHE A 300 -11.49 -5.94 2.99
CA PHE A 300 -12.50 -4.97 3.45
C PHE A 300 -12.60 -4.97 4.97
N PHE A 301 -12.86 -6.13 5.60
CA PHE A 301 -12.98 -6.25 7.06
C PHE A 301 -11.67 -5.95 7.81
N LEU A 302 -10.51 -6.26 7.22
CA LEU A 302 -9.22 -5.87 7.77
C LEU A 302 -9.07 -4.34 7.79
N ALA A 303 -9.31 -3.68 6.65
CA ALA A 303 -9.13 -2.25 6.49
C ALA A 303 -10.10 -1.44 7.38
N THR A 304 -11.38 -1.85 7.44
CA THR A 304 -12.38 -1.22 8.32
C THR A 304 -12.07 -1.45 9.80
N SER A 305 -11.53 -2.61 10.20
CA SER A 305 -11.13 -2.83 11.61
C SER A 305 -10.05 -1.84 12.06
N LYS A 306 -9.07 -1.55 11.18
CA LYS A 306 -8.05 -0.51 11.42
C LYS A 306 -8.63 0.89 11.41
N VAL A 307 -9.55 1.20 10.51
CA VAL A 307 -10.28 2.48 10.50
C VAL A 307 -11.03 2.72 11.81
N LEU A 308 -11.77 1.72 12.31
CA LEU A 308 -12.48 1.79 13.59
C LEU A 308 -11.54 1.98 14.78
N ASN A 309 -10.39 1.31 14.76
CA ASN A 309 -9.33 1.47 15.75
C ASN A 309 -8.74 2.89 15.71
N TYR A 310 -8.45 3.46 14.54
CA TYR A 310 -7.91 4.81 14.44
C TYR A 310 -8.84 5.91 14.95
N ILE A 311 -10.16 5.74 14.84
CA ILE A 311 -11.15 6.69 15.39
C ILE A 311 -11.61 6.33 16.80
N ASP A 312 -10.91 5.40 17.46
CA ASP A 312 -11.11 5.01 18.86
C ASP A 312 -12.58 4.58 19.14
N SER A 313 -13.18 3.83 18.20
CA SER A 313 -14.60 3.45 18.19
C SER A 313 -14.94 2.38 19.26
N PRO A 314 -16.09 2.48 19.96
CA PRO A 314 -16.48 1.51 20.99
C PRO A 314 -16.74 0.09 20.46
N ILE A 315 -16.97 -0.09 19.16
CA ILE A 315 -17.22 -1.39 18.54
C ILE A 315 -15.97 -2.11 18.00
N VAL A 316 -14.76 -1.58 18.26
CA VAL A 316 -13.49 -2.17 17.78
C VAL A 316 -13.36 -3.64 18.18
N ALA A 317 -13.66 -3.98 19.45
CA ALA A 317 -13.54 -5.35 19.95
C ALA A 317 -14.46 -6.38 19.24
N PRO A 318 -15.80 -6.21 19.22
CA PRO A 318 -16.68 -7.15 18.52
C PRO A 318 -16.44 -7.15 17.00
N TYR A 319 -16.08 -6.01 16.40
CA TYR A 319 -15.77 -5.94 14.98
C TYR A 319 -14.47 -6.69 14.64
N PHE A 320 -13.43 -6.55 15.46
CA PHE A 320 -12.18 -7.28 15.29
C PHE A 320 -12.39 -8.80 15.42
N PHE A 321 -13.15 -9.26 16.42
CA PHE A 321 -13.52 -10.68 16.54
C PHE A 321 -14.25 -11.20 15.28
N PHE A 322 -15.25 -10.45 14.79
CA PHE A 322 -15.97 -10.79 13.56
C PHE A 322 -15.03 -10.85 12.34
N PHE A 323 -14.11 -9.87 12.21
CA PHE A 323 -13.06 -9.87 11.21
C PHE A 323 -12.19 -11.13 11.26
N VAL A 324 -11.78 -11.59 12.44
CA VAL A 324 -10.99 -12.83 12.59
C VAL A 324 -11.76 -14.05 12.08
N CYS A 325 -13.06 -14.16 12.39
CA CYS A 325 -13.90 -15.24 11.85
C CYS A 325 -14.00 -15.20 10.32
N VAL A 326 -14.22 -14.02 9.73
CA VAL A 326 -14.30 -13.85 8.27
C VAL A 326 -12.95 -14.14 7.60
N TRP A 327 -11.84 -13.70 8.20
CA TRP A 327 -10.49 -14.01 7.72
C TRP A 327 -10.25 -15.52 7.69
N ILE A 328 -10.52 -16.23 8.79
CA ILE A 328 -10.31 -17.69 8.86
C ILE A 328 -11.16 -18.42 7.82
N TYR A 329 -12.43 -18.04 7.65
CA TYR A 329 -13.31 -18.66 6.67
C TYR A 329 -12.83 -18.42 5.23
N LEU A 330 -12.61 -17.16 4.84
CA LEU A 330 -12.29 -16.81 3.45
C LEU A 330 -10.83 -17.11 3.07
N ARG A 331 -9.87 -16.75 3.94
CA ARG A 331 -8.43 -16.90 3.65
C ARG A 331 -7.89 -18.31 3.90
N HIS A 332 -8.52 -19.10 4.77
CA HIS A 332 -8.04 -20.45 5.08
C HIS A 332 -9.03 -21.54 4.68
N PHE A 333 -10.27 -21.54 5.16
CA PHE A 333 -11.20 -22.64 4.85
C PHE A 333 -11.49 -22.74 3.34
N ILE A 334 -11.86 -21.62 2.69
CA ILE A 334 -12.11 -21.62 1.23
C ILE A 334 -10.80 -21.83 0.45
N ASN A 335 -9.68 -21.24 0.85
CA ASN A 335 -8.41 -21.42 0.15
C ASN A 335 -7.92 -22.89 0.21
N LEU A 336 -7.99 -23.53 1.38
CA LEU A 336 -7.70 -24.95 1.56
C LEU A 336 -8.66 -25.84 0.76
N LYS A 337 -9.94 -25.50 0.67
CA LYS A 337 -10.90 -26.20 -0.22
C LYS A 337 -10.43 -26.17 -1.68
N ILE A 338 -9.97 -25.01 -2.17
CA ILE A 338 -9.41 -24.88 -3.53
C ILE A 338 -8.12 -25.72 -3.67
N ILE A 339 -7.19 -25.64 -2.72
CA ILE A 339 -5.96 -26.46 -2.73
C ILE A 339 -6.28 -27.96 -2.74
N ILE A 340 -7.22 -28.42 -1.90
CA ILE A 340 -7.65 -29.84 -1.86
C ILE A 340 -8.24 -30.27 -3.21
N SER A 341 -9.01 -29.40 -3.87
CA SER A 341 -9.55 -29.70 -5.21
C SER A 341 -8.47 -29.91 -6.28
N LEU A 342 -7.25 -29.38 -6.08
CA LEU A 342 -6.11 -29.68 -6.96
C LEU A 342 -5.71 -31.17 -6.89
N PHE A 343 -6.00 -31.86 -5.80
CA PHE A 343 -5.70 -33.28 -5.61
C PHE A 343 -6.90 -34.20 -5.92
N THR A 344 -8.14 -33.74 -5.72
CA THR A 344 -9.34 -34.57 -5.87
C THR A 344 -10.10 -34.38 -7.19
N GLU A 345 -10.16 -33.14 -7.70
CA GLU A 345 -11.02 -32.76 -8.83
C GLU A 345 -10.24 -32.40 -10.10
N TYR A 346 -8.99 -31.92 -9.97
CA TYR A 346 -8.20 -31.41 -11.10
C TYR A 346 -7.92 -32.42 -12.21
N THR A 347 -7.74 -33.69 -11.86
CA THR A 347 -7.52 -34.78 -12.84
C THR A 347 -8.82 -35.43 -13.31
N THR A 348 -9.90 -35.32 -12.53
CA THR A 348 -11.15 -36.08 -12.72
C THR A 348 -12.29 -35.28 -13.35
N VAL A 349 -12.32 -33.95 -13.17
CA VAL A 349 -13.36 -33.07 -13.72
C VAL A 349 -12.87 -32.41 -15.00
N GLY A 350 -13.51 -32.72 -16.13
CA GLY A 350 -13.12 -32.23 -17.46
C GLY A 350 -11.80 -32.83 -17.98
N PRO A 351 -11.42 -32.59 -19.25
CA PRO A 351 -10.24 -33.21 -19.85
C PRO A 351 -8.95 -32.91 -19.07
N PHE A 352 -8.05 -33.88 -19.00
CA PHE A 352 -6.71 -33.74 -18.41
C PHE A 352 -5.67 -34.16 -19.45
N GLU A 353 -5.33 -33.21 -20.31
CA GLU A 353 -4.40 -33.37 -21.42
C GLU A 353 -3.71 -32.02 -21.70
N LEU A 354 -2.57 -32.04 -22.40
CA LEU A 354 -1.92 -30.83 -22.89
C LEU A 354 -2.09 -30.75 -24.41
N ASN A 355 -2.88 -29.79 -24.87
CA ASN A 355 -3.10 -29.56 -26.30
C ASN A 355 -3.03 -28.05 -26.61
N TRP A 356 -1.95 -27.66 -27.30
CA TRP A 356 -1.67 -26.27 -27.65
C TRP A 356 -2.63 -25.71 -28.71
N ALA A 357 -3.21 -26.55 -29.58
CA ALA A 357 -4.11 -26.13 -30.64
C ALA A 357 -5.50 -25.79 -30.09
N THR A 358 -6.03 -26.59 -29.17
CA THR A 358 -7.28 -26.30 -28.44
C THR A 358 -7.07 -25.38 -27.23
N GLN A 359 -5.81 -24.98 -26.95
CA GLN A 359 -5.39 -24.25 -25.76
C GLN A 359 -5.84 -24.92 -24.44
N GLN A 360 -5.92 -26.25 -24.46
CA GLN A 360 -6.15 -27.08 -23.28
C GLN A 360 -4.83 -27.21 -22.50
N TYR A 361 -4.78 -26.55 -21.35
CA TYR A 361 -3.56 -26.44 -20.52
C TYR A 361 -3.65 -27.18 -19.18
N LYS A 362 -4.67 -28.02 -18.99
CA LYS A 362 -4.92 -28.77 -17.74
C LYS A 362 -4.12 -30.07 -17.72
N CYS A 363 -2.89 -29.99 -17.23
CA CYS A 363 -1.96 -31.12 -17.16
C CYS A 363 -1.18 -31.14 -15.83
N THR A 364 -0.30 -32.14 -15.66
CA THR A 364 0.51 -32.31 -14.43
C THR A 364 1.38 -31.07 -14.13
N LEU A 365 1.94 -30.42 -15.16
CA LEU A 365 2.78 -29.24 -14.99
C LEU A 365 1.98 -28.03 -14.46
N SER A 366 0.82 -27.76 -15.05
CA SER A 366 -0.05 -26.68 -14.58
C SER A 366 -0.58 -26.96 -13.17
N GLN A 367 -0.89 -28.22 -12.84
CA GLN A 367 -1.30 -28.65 -11.50
C GLN A 367 -0.23 -28.27 -10.44
N TYR A 368 1.04 -28.61 -10.67
CA TYR A 368 2.13 -28.28 -9.74
C TYR A 368 2.41 -26.77 -9.65
N ILE A 369 2.33 -26.03 -10.78
CA ILE A 369 2.49 -24.56 -10.76
C ILE A 369 1.36 -23.90 -9.97
N THR A 370 0.11 -24.29 -10.23
CA THR A 370 -1.07 -23.78 -9.50
C THR A 370 -0.98 -24.13 -8.01
N LEU A 371 -0.59 -25.36 -7.67
CA LEU A 371 -0.37 -25.80 -6.29
C LEU A 371 0.70 -24.95 -5.60
N GLY A 372 1.87 -24.77 -6.22
CA GLY A 372 2.98 -24.00 -5.64
C GLY A 372 2.60 -22.54 -5.36
N LEU A 373 1.88 -21.90 -6.29
CA LEU A 373 1.43 -20.52 -6.13
C LEU A 373 0.32 -20.38 -5.05
N LEU A 374 -0.68 -21.26 -5.04
CA LEU A 374 -1.73 -21.22 -4.02
C LEU A 374 -1.20 -21.62 -2.63
N ALA A 375 -0.28 -22.58 -2.53
CA ALA A 375 0.37 -22.92 -1.27
C ALA A 375 1.25 -21.78 -0.75
N SER A 376 1.95 -21.05 -1.63
CA SER A 376 2.70 -19.84 -1.26
C SER A 376 1.78 -18.74 -0.74
N LEU A 377 0.63 -18.52 -1.40
CA LEU A 377 -0.40 -17.57 -0.95
C LEU A 377 -0.99 -17.99 0.41
N GLN A 378 -1.27 -19.29 0.61
CA GLN A 378 -1.76 -19.82 1.87
C GLN A 378 -0.73 -19.70 3.00
N ALA A 379 0.56 -19.91 2.73
CA ALA A 379 1.63 -19.71 3.71
C ALA A 379 1.74 -18.24 4.16
N LEU A 380 1.63 -17.28 3.23
CA LEU A 380 1.56 -15.85 3.54
C LEU A 380 0.30 -15.50 4.35
N ASN A 381 -0.86 -16.05 3.99
CA ASN A 381 -2.09 -15.87 4.77
C ASN A 381 -1.93 -16.42 6.21
N LEU A 382 -1.24 -17.55 6.40
CA LEU A 382 -0.96 -18.13 7.73
C LEU A 382 0.02 -17.26 8.54
N PHE A 383 1.04 -16.69 7.90
CA PHE A 383 1.95 -15.71 8.52
C PHE A 383 1.17 -14.51 9.08
N TRP A 384 0.25 -13.94 8.30
CA TRP A 384 -0.59 -12.84 8.80
C TRP A 384 -1.64 -13.29 9.83
N LEU A 385 -2.17 -14.52 9.76
CA LEU A 385 -3.02 -15.08 10.81
C LEU A 385 -2.29 -15.14 12.16
N PHE A 386 -1.03 -15.58 12.19
CA PHE A 386 -0.21 -15.56 13.39
C PHE A 386 -0.12 -14.15 14.00
N HIS A 387 0.11 -13.12 13.17
CA HIS A 387 0.11 -11.74 13.64
C HIS A 387 -1.28 -11.25 14.10
N ILE A 388 -2.36 -11.68 13.45
CA ILE A 388 -3.74 -11.38 13.88
C ILE A 388 -4.03 -11.99 15.26
N PHE A 389 -3.65 -13.26 15.49
CA PHE A 389 -3.79 -13.89 16.82
C PHE A 389 -2.87 -13.27 17.88
N ARG A 390 -1.66 -12.80 17.52
CA ARG A 390 -0.80 -12.03 18.44
C ARG A 390 -1.46 -10.73 18.89
N ILE A 391 -2.15 -10.02 18.00
CA ILE A 391 -2.94 -8.83 18.35
C ILE A 391 -4.14 -9.22 19.21
N ALA A 392 -4.88 -10.27 18.84
CA ALA A 392 -6.01 -10.78 19.62
C ALA A 392 -5.61 -11.13 21.06
N TYR A 393 -4.50 -11.85 21.24
CA TYR A 393 -3.98 -12.21 22.56
C TYR A 393 -3.64 -10.97 23.41
N ARG A 394 -2.98 -9.96 22.83
CA ARG A 394 -2.66 -8.70 23.51
C ARG A 394 -3.91 -7.89 23.86
N PHE A 395 -4.91 -7.89 22.98
CA PHE A 395 -6.17 -7.24 23.24
C PHE A 395 -6.89 -7.90 24.43
N LEU A 396 -6.94 -9.24 24.49
CA LEU A 396 -7.54 -9.95 25.62
C LEU A 396 -6.72 -9.82 26.93
N ALA A 397 -5.38 -9.85 26.85
CA ALA A 397 -4.52 -9.85 28.04
C ALA A 397 -4.28 -8.46 28.64
N HIS A 398 -4.32 -7.40 27.83
CA HIS A 398 -3.94 -6.04 28.25
C HIS A 398 -4.93 -4.94 27.84
N ASN A 399 -6.03 -5.25 27.15
CA ASN A 399 -6.95 -4.27 26.53
C ASN A 399 -6.27 -3.33 25.50
N ILE A 400 -5.09 -3.70 24.99
CA ILE A 400 -4.35 -2.92 23.99
C ILE A 400 -4.71 -3.42 22.58
N ALA A 401 -5.30 -2.54 21.77
CA ALA A 401 -5.76 -2.84 20.41
C ALA A 401 -4.76 -2.45 19.31
N GLU A 402 -3.48 -2.30 19.64
CA GLU A 402 -2.45 -1.73 18.77
C GLU A 402 -1.74 -2.80 17.91
N ASP A 403 -1.58 -2.51 16.62
CA ASP A 403 -0.89 -3.40 15.67
C ASP A 403 0.62 -3.11 15.68
N ASP A 404 1.37 -3.99 16.36
CA ASP A 404 2.85 -4.00 16.44
C ASP A 404 3.56 -3.76 15.09
N ARG A 405 2.92 -4.12 13.96
CA ARG A 405 3.48 -3.96 12.61
C ARG A 405 3.60 -2.48 12.20
N SER A 406 2.77 -1.60 12.76
CA SER A 406 2.80 -0.14 12.53
C SER A 406 3.63 0.66 13.54
N GLU A 407 4.06 0.07 14.66
CA GLU A 407 4.77 0.76 15.75
C GLU A 407 6.10 1.44 15.36
N ALA A 408 6.81 0.98 14.31
CA ALA A 408 8.09 1.58 13.88
C ALA A 408 7.94 2.91 13.10
N GLU A 409 6.80 3.57 13.24
CA GLU A 409 6.42 4.70 12.40
C GLU A 409 6.06 5.98 13.18
N GLY A 410 5.99 5.91 14.51
CA GLY A 410 5.61 7.03 15.38
C GLY A 410 6.76 7.78 16.07
N THR A 411 7.91 7.14 16.30
CA THR A 411 8.98 7.67 17.16
C THR A 411 9.76 8.85 16.57
N ASP A 412 9.69 9.09 15.27
CA ASP A 412 10.50 10.12 14.58
C ASP A 412 9.92 11.55 14.72
N ALA A 413 8.95 11.79 15.61
CA ALA A 413 8.16 13.03 15.65
C ALA A 413 7.88 13.62 17.05
N GLU A 414 8.38 13.03 18.14
CA GLU A 414 8.13 13.53 19.51
C GLU A 414 9.36 14.14 20.21
N ASP A 415 10.57 13.99 19.65
CA ASP A 415 11.83 14.46 20.26
C ASP A 415 12.23 15.90 19.83
N GLU A 416 11.30 16.85 19.89
CA GLU A 416 11.61 18.30 19.93
C GLU A 416 10.74 19.04 20.98
N THR A 417 10.87 18.64 22.26
CA THR A 417 10.58 19.54 23.38
C THR A 417 11.84 19.74 24.22
N PRO A 418 12.41 20.96 24.30
CA PRO A 418 13.57 21.20 25.14
C PRO A 418 13.20 21.05 26.61
N LYS A 419 13.75 20.01 27.27
CA LYS A 419 13.68 19.89 28.73
C LYS A 419 14.50 21.03 29.34
N THR A 420 13.83 22.10 29.77
CA THR A 420 14.44 23.14 30.58
C THR A 420 14.89 22.55 31.91
N LEU A 421 16.20 22.49 32.11
CA LEU A 421 16.83 22.14 33.38
C LEU A 421 16.42 23.15 34.45
N SER A 422 15.79 22.67 35.53
CA SER A 422 15.71 23.38 36.79
C SER A 422 16.31 22.52 37.89
N ASP A 423 17.60 22.71 38.14
CA ASP A 423 18.24 22.22 39.36
C ASP A 423 17.58 22.86 40.58
N GLN A 424 17.03 22.04 41.49
CA GLN A 424 16.98 22.43 42.89
C GLN A 424 17.13 21.21 43.80
N LYS A 425 18.36 21.01 44.29
CA LYS A 425 18.63 20.13 45.43
C LYS A 425 18.09 20.78 46.70
N THR A 426 17.31 20.04 47.47
CA THR A 426 17.17 20.27 48.92
C THR A 426 17.30 18.94 49.66
N ASN A 427 18.40 18.80 50.41
CA ASN A 427 18.54 17.79 51.45
C ASN A 427 17.59 18.13 52.61
N GLY A 428 17.24 17.12 53.42
CA GLY A 428 17.21 17.34 54.87
C GLY A 428 15.90 17.04 55.61
N HIS A 429 15.82 15.80 56.08
CA HIS A 429 15.42 15.43 57.44
C HIS A 429 13.96 15.60 57.90
N ALA A 430 13.63 14.81 58.93
CA ALA A 430 12.27 14.64 59.43
C ALA A 430 12.10 15.22 60.83
N THR A 431 10.88 15.67 61.12
CA THR A 431 10.26 15.61 62.46
C THR A 431 8.76 15.38 62.26
N GLY A 432 8.16 14.51 63.09
CA GLY A 432 6.71 14.40 63.20
C GLY A 432 6.18 15.16 64.41
N VAL A 433 4.86 15.26 64.55
CA VAL A 433 4.07 15.15 65.80
C VAL A 433 2.57 15.22 65.47
N SER A 434 1.74 14.81 66.43
CA SER A 434 0.38 14.29 66.33
C SER A 434 -0.79 15.30 66.44
N SER A 435 -2.00 14.78 66.20
CA SER A 435 -3.30 15.18 66.82
C SER A 435 -3.90 16.55 66.45
N SER A 436 -5.19 16.87 66.67
CA SER A 436 -6.44 16.08 66.62
C SER A 436 -7.66 17.03 66.76
N ALA A 437 -8.78 16.72 66.08
CA ALA A 437 -10.16 17.10 66.46
C ALA A 437 -10.60 18.60 66.48
N ALA A 438 -11.90 18.79 66.75
CA ALA A 438 -12.62 20.02 67.13
C ALA A 438 -13.14 21.00 66.03
N GLN A 439 -14.23 20.56 65.41
CA GLN A 439 -15.41 21.32 64.98
C GLN A 439 -15.86 22.46 65.95
N ALA A 440 -16.27 23.65 65.44
CA ALA A 440 -17.57 24.35 65.73
C ALA A 440 -17.60 25.89 65.50
N ARG A 441 -18.84 26.40 65.22
CA ARG A 441 -19.33 27.81 65.22
C ARG A 441 -18.85 28.74 64.07
N ALA A 442 -19.65 29.74 63.63
CA ALA A 442 -20.89 30.32 64.16
C ALA A 442 -21.99 30.60 63.10
N VAL A 443 -23.17 31.05 63.57
CA VAL A 443 -24.44 31.23 62.82
C VAL A 443 -24.95 32.69 62.94
N ASN A 444 -25.77 33.13 61.96
CA ASN A 444 -26.62 34.34 61.84
C ASN A 444 -26.21 35.29 60.69
N GLY A 445 -27.12 35.89 59.91
CA GLY A 445 -28.57 35.64 59.81
C GLY A 445 -29.40 36.79 59.21
N SER A 446 -30.34 36.42 58.31
CA SER A 446 -31.61 37.11 57.98
C SER A 446 -31.67 38.41 57.16
N ALA A 447 -32.88 38.65 56.63
CA ALA A 447 -33.40 39.73 55.78
C ALA A 447 -32.90 39.74 54.30
N ARG A 448 -33.77 39.72 53.29
CA ARG A 448 -35.25 39.81 53.28
C ARG A 448 -35.86 39.10 52.08
#